data_AF-A0ABD7FQ14-F1
#
_entry.id   AF-A0ABD7FQ14-F1
#
_cell.length_a   1.000
_cell.length_b   1.000
_cell.length_c   1.000
_cell.angle_alpha   90.00
_cell.angle_beta   90.00
_cell.angle_gamma   90.00
#
_symmetry.space_group_name_H-M   'P 1'
#
loop_
_entity.id
_entity.type
_entity.pdbx_description
1 polymer ?
#
loop_
_entity_poly.entity_id
_entity_poly.type
_entity_poly.pdbx_seq_one_letter_code
_entity_poly.pdbx_strand_id
1 'polypeptide(L)'
;MTGYELKLWRRGMNWTQERAAEEFGISLATYKRYEKGEPPRVIEMAIRVLSFDDMVKDLSHLDKDAILLRLQTLVWEKVKVSSELEQGIK
;
A
#
# COMPACT_ATOMS: atom_id res chain seq x y z
N MET A 1 4.00 -10.74 1.40
CA MET A 1 2.54 -10.49 1.43
C MET A 1 1.78 -11.71 0.93
N THR A 2 0.53 -11.94 1.36
CA THR A 2 -0.36 -13.01 0.88
C THR A 2 -1.25 -12.55 -0.28
N GLY A 3 -1.82 -13.50 -1.02
CA GLY A 3 -2.81 -13.19 -2.08
C GLY A 3 -4.07 -12.49 -1.55
N TYR A 4 -4.44 -12.76 -0.30
CA TYR A 4 -5.52 -12.03 0.37
C TYR A 4 -5.17 -10.54 0.59
N GLU A 5 -3.95 -10.25 1.04
CA GLU A 5 -3.47 -8.86 1.20
C GLU A 5 -3.41 -8.13 -0.15
N LEU A 6 -2.96 -8.80 -1.21
CA LEU A 6 -2.99 -8.26 -2.57
C LEU A 6 -4.42 -7.89 -3.01
N LYS A 7 -5.39 -8.78 -2.76
CA LYS A 7 -6.81 -8.54 -3.07
C LYS A 7 -7.39 -7.38 -2.27
N LEU A 8 -7.02 -7.27 -0.99
CA LEU A 8 -7.45 -6.18 -0.12
C LEU A 8 -6.91 -4.84 -0.62
N TRP A 9 -5.60 -4.78 -0.91
CA TRP A 9 -4.96 -3.59 -1.48
C TRP A 9 -5.63 -3.14 -2.77
N ARG A 10 -5.85 -4.05 -3.73
CA ARG A 10 -6.50 -3.71 -5.01
C ARG A 10 -7.89 -3.12 -4.82
N ARG A 11 -8.67 -3.68 -3.89
CA ARG A 11 -9.99 -3.14 -3.55
C ARG A 11 -9.89 -1.77 -2.89
N GLY A 12 -8.88 -1.53 -2.06
CA GLY A 12 -8.56 -0.21 -1.51
C GLY A 12 -8.27 0.84 -2.59
N MET A 13 -7.58 0.43 -3.66
CA MET A 13 -7.35 1.27 -4.85
C MET A 13 -8.60 1.45 -5.75
N ASN A 14 -9.71 0.78 -5.42
CA ASN A 14 -10.92 0.71 -6.26
C ASN A 14 -10.65 0.16 -7.68
N TRP A 15 -9.79 -0.85 -7.81
CA TRP A 15 -9.42 -1.44 -9.10
C TRP A 15 -10.09 -2.78 -9.38
N THR A 16 -10.40 -3.03 -10.65
CA THR A 16 -10.75 -4.37 -11.15
C THR A 16 -9.49 -5.24 -11.23
N GLN A 17 -9.65 -6.56 -11.34
CA GLN A 17 -8.50 -7.47 -11.52
C GLN A 17 -7.78 -7.19 -12.84
N GLU A 18 -8.54 -6.81 -13.87
CA GLU A 18 -8.06 -6.43 -15.20
C GLU A 18 -7.19 -5.18 -15.12
N ARG A 19 -7.69 -4.10 -14.51
CA ARG A 19 -6.92 -2.86 -14.33
C ARG A 19 -5.65 -3.11 -13.52
N ALA A 20 -5.74 -3.87 -12.43
CA ALA A 20 -4.55 -4.18 -11.64
C ALA A 20 -3.52 -4.95 -12.47
N ALA A 21 -3.94 -5.94 -13.26
CA ALA A 21 -3.04 -6.68 -14.13
C ALA A 21 -2.33 -5.77 -15.15
N GLU A 22 -3.04 -4.81 -15.73
CA GLU A 22 -2.47 -3.78 -16.63
C GLU A 22 -1.43 -2.92 -15.92
N GLU A 23 -1.73 -2.40 -14.73
CA GLU A 23 -0.81 -1.57 -13.93
C GLU A 23 0.45 -2.34 -13.51
N PHE A 24 0.32 -3.65 -13.25
CA PHE A 24 1.48 -4.52 -12.98
C PHE A 24 2.21 -4.96 -14.26
N GLY A 25 1.68 -4.71 -15.45
CA GLY A 25 2.25 -5.18 -16.72
C GLY A 25 2.24 -6.70 -16.87
N ILE A 26 1.22 -7.38 -16.31
CA ILE A 26 1.10 -8.85 -16.33
C ILE A 26 -0.24 -9.30 -16.89
N SER A 27 -0.35 -10.59 -17.25
CA SER A 27 -1.63 -11.15 -17.69
C SER A 27 -2.66 -11.21 -16.54
N LEU A 28 -3.94 -11.08 -16.88
CA LEU A 28 -5.05 -11.28 -15.94
C LEU A 28 -5.00 -12.66 -15.25
N ALA A 29 -4.62 -13.70 -16.00
CA ALA A 29 -4.48 -15.05 -15.44
C ALA A 29 -3.39 -15.12 -14.37
N THR A 30 -2.25 -14.48 -14.60
CA THR A 30 -1.16 -14.34 -13.63
C THR A 30 -1.65 -13.61 -12.37
N TYR A 31 -2.35 -12.48 -12.54
CA TYR A 31 -2.87 -11.70 -11.43
C TYR A 31 -3.86 -12.50 -10.57
N LYS A 32 -4.82 -13.19 -11.22
CA LYS A 32 -5.78 -14.08 -10.53
C LYS A 32 -5.09 -15.19 -9.75
N ARG A 33 -3.97 -15.73 -10.25
CA ARG A 33 -3.17 -16.74 -9.54
C ARG A 33 -2.51 -16.13 -8.29
N TYR A 34 -1.97 -14.92 -8.39
CA TYR A 34 -1.35 -14.24 -7.26
C TYR A 34 -2.35 -13.92 -6.14
N GLU A 35 -3.57 -13.47 -6.45
CA GLU A 35 -4.60 -13.26 -5.41
C GLU A 35 -5.04 -14.53 -4.68
N LYS A 36 -4.84 -15.71 -5.28
CA LYS A 36 -5.21 -17.01 -4.70
C LYS A 36 -4.06 -17.71 -3.96
N GLY A 37 -2.84 -17.22 -4.10
CA GLY A 37 -1.65 -17.89 -3.59
C GLY A 37 -0.71 -16.90 -2.91
N GLU A 38 0.58 -17.07 -3.18
CA GLU A 38 1.62 -16.20 -2.66
C GLU A 38 2.25 -15.41 -3.82
N PRO A 39 1.97 -14.10 -3.92
CA PRO A 39 2.58 -13.24 -4.92
C PRO A 39 4.10 -13.18 -4.73
N PRO A 40 4.89 -13.15 -5.82
CA PRO A 40 6.33 -12.98 -5.70
C PRO A 40 6.65 -11.59 -5.11
N ARG A 41 7.81 -11.47 -4.47
CA ARG A 41 8.28 -10.23 -3.81
C ARG A 41 8.22 -8.98 -4.71
N VAL A 42 8.35 -9.14 -6.03
CA VAL A 42 8.22 -8.02 -6.99
C VAL A 42 6.85 -7.35 -6.94
N ILE A 43 5.77 -8.10 -6.67
CA ILE A 43 4.42 -7.55 -6.52
C ILE A 43 4.32 -6.66 -5.28
N GLU A 44 4.96 -7.06 -4.18
CA GLU A 44 5.02 -6.25 -2.97
C GLU A 44 5.75 -4.92 -3.20
N MET A 45 6.83 -4.94 -3.98
CA MET A 45 7.54 -3.71 -4.35
C MET A 45 6.69 -2.80 -5.24
N ALA A 46 6.04 -3.38 -6.26
CA ALA A 46 5.16 -2.63 -7.16
C ALA A 46 3.98 -1.99 -6.42
N ILE A 47 3.38 -2.69 -5.45
CA ILE A 47 2.34 -2.14 -4.58
C ILE A 47 2.82 -0.90 -3.82
N ARG A 48 4.03 -0.94 -3.25
CA ARG A 48 4.58 0.22 -2.53
C ARG A 48 4.72 1.43 -3.44
N VAL A 49 5.21 1.22 -4.66
CA VAL A 49 5.38 2.29 -5.65
C VAL A 49 4.02 2.86 -6.08
N LEU A 50 3.06 2.01 -6.42
CA LEU A 50 1.73 2.44 -6.87
C LEU A 50 0.95 3.17 -5.77
N SER A 51 0.97 2.65 -4.54
CA SER A 51 0.35 3.34 -3.40
C SER A 51 1.02 4.68 -3.09
N PHE A 52 2.34 4.77 -3.27
CA PHE A 52 3.07 6.01 -3.07
C PHE A 52 2.73 7.04 -4.16
N ASP A 53 2.67 6.62 -5.42
CA ASP A 53 2.29 7.47 -6.55
C ASP A 53 0.86 8.04 -6.38
N ASP A 54 -0.08 7.20 -5.93
CA ASP A 54 -1.44 7.62 -5.60
C ASP A 54 -1.47 8.66 -4.46
N MET A 55 -0.75 8.38 -3.37
CA MET A 55 -0.64 9.31 -2.24
C MET A 55 0.01 10.64 -2.64
N VAL A 56 1.05 10.63 -3.49
CA VAL A 56 1.71 11.86 -3.94
C VAL A 56 0.77 12.76 -4.73
N LYS A 57 -0.13 12.18 -5.54
CA LYS A 57 -1.15 12.97 -6.26
C LYS A 57 -2.06 13.70 -5.29
N ASP A 58 -2.53 13.03 -4.24
CA ASP A 58 -3.32 13.67 -3.18
C ASP A 58 -2.56 14.79 -2.48
N LEU A 59 -1.28 14.54 -2.15
CA LEU A 59 -0.43 15.54 -1.49
C LEU A 59 -0.17 16.76 -2.38
N SER A 60 -0.12 16.60 -3.70
CA SER A 60 0.16 17.71 -4.63
C SER A 60 -0.93 18.80 -4.64
N HIS A 61 -2.12 18.48 -4.11
CA HIS A 61 -3.24 19.41 -4.00
C HIS A 61 -3.33 20.10 -2.62
N LEU A 62 -2.46 19.71 -1.67
CA LEU A 62 -2.46 20.25 -0.32
C LEU A 62 -1.43 21.38 -0.18
N ASP A 63 -1.72 22.34 0.71
CA ASP A 63 -0.72 23.31 1.11
C ASP A 63 0.40 22.64 1.92
N LYS A 64 1.55 23.33 2.00
CA LYS A 64 2.74 22.82 2.68
C LYS A 64 2.47 22.46 4.16
N ASP A 65 1.64 23.23 4.85
CA ASP A 65 1.38 23.06 6.28
C ASP A 65 0.45 21.85 6.52
N ALA A 66 -0.53 21.63 5.65
CA ALA A 66 -1.39 20.46 5.62
C ALA A 66 -0.60 19.18 5.32
N ILE A 67 0.36 19.23 4.39
CA ILE A 67 1.28 18.12 4.12
C ILE A 67 2.14 17.82 5.36
N LEU A 68 2.73 18.85 5.98
CA LEU A 68 3.54 18.69 7.18
C LEU A 68 2.74 18.10 8.34
N LEU A 69 1.52 18.60 8.58
CA LEU A 69 0.64 18.07 9.62
C LEU A 69 0.33 16.59 9.38
N ARG A 70 -0.01 16.22 8.14
CA ARG A 70 -0.35 14.84 7.79
C ARG A 70 0.84 13.89 7.92
N LEU A 71 2.03 14.32 7.49
CA LEU A 71 3.27 13.57 7.68
C LEU A 71 3.62 13.44 9.17
N GLN A 72 3.45 14.50 9.95
CA GLN A 72 3.67 14.45 11.40
C GLN A 72 2.73 13.46 12.08
N THR A 73 1.44 13.44 11.75
CA THR A 73 0.49 12.46 12.30
C THR A 73 0.91 11.03 11.98
N LEU A 74 1.24 10.74 10.71
CA LEU A 74 1.63 9.39 10.28
C LEU A 74 2.96 8.93 10.90
N VAL A 75 3.94 9.83 11.06
CA VAL A 75 5.23 9.51 11.69
C VAL A 75 5.07 9.36 13.20
N TRP A 76 4.30 10.23 13.84
CA TRP A 76 4.10 10.21 15.29
C TRP A 76 3.30 8.99 15.75
N GLU A 77 2.24 8.61 15.03
CA GLU A 77 1.52 7.36 15.30
C GLU A 77 2.45 6.15 15.22
N LYS A 78 3.33 6.12 14.23
CA LYS A 78 4.29 5.02 14.06
C LYS A 78 5.31 4.96 15.21
N VAL A 79 5.86 6.11 15.63
CA VAL A 79 6.80 6.20 16.76
C VAL A 79 6.13 5.78 18.07
N LYS A 80 4.89 6.23 18.28
CA LYS A 80 4.10 5.90 19.47
C LYS A 80 3.81 4.40 19.55
N VAL A 81 3.28 3.81 18.47
CA VAL A 81 2.99 2.36 18.40
C VAL A 81 4.26 1.52 18.62
N SER A 82 5.40 1.90 18.05
CA SER A 82 6.67 1.21 18.30
C SER A 82 7.10 1.31 19.78
N SER A 83 6.98 2.48 20.39
CA SER A 83 7.33 2.66 21.82
C SER A 83 6.43 1.89 22.78
N GLU A 84 5.13 1.75 22.46
CA GLU A 84 4.16 1.01 23.27
C GLU A 84 4.37 -0.50 23.15
N LEU A 85 4.71 -0.99 21.95
CA LEU A 85 5.06 -2.39 21.71
C LEU A 85 6.36 -2.79 22.43
N GLU A 86 7.36 -1.90 22.49
CA GLU A 86 8.60 -2.12 23.25
C GLU A 86 8.37 -2.16 24.77
N GLN A 87 7.40 -1.39 25.28
CA GLN A 87 7.08 -1.36 26.72
C GLN A 87 6.18 -2.51 27.19
N GLY A 88 5.37 -3.09 26.29
CA GLY A 88 4.47 -4.22 26.57
C GLY A 88 5.13 -5.61 26.54
N ILE A 89 6.39 -5.70 26.14
CA ILE A 89 7.19 -6.93 26.21
C ILE A 89 7.98 -6.91 27.52
N LYS A 90 7.31 -7.23 28.63
CA LYS A 90 7.91 -7.56 29.93
C LYS A 90 7.19 -8.76 30.54
#